data_AF-A0A0F9DGT2-F1
#
_entry.id   AF-A0A0F9DGT2-F1
#
_cell.length_a   1.000
_cell.length_b   1.000
_cell.length_c   1.000
_cell.angle_alpha   90.00
_cell.angle_beta   90.00
_cell.angle_gamma   90.00
#
_symmetry.space_group_name_H-M   'P 1'
#
loop_
_entity.id
_entity.type
_entity.pdbx_description
1 polymer ?
#
loop_
_entity_poly.entity_id
_entity_poly.type
_entity_poly.pdbx_seq_one_letter_code
_entity_poly.pdbx_strand_id
1 'polypeptide(L)' 'MNGTDRVNIKPGLQVSIILKKDQRSRKLTEGIVKDILTKSPA' A
#
# COMPACT_ATOMS: atom_id res chain seq x y z
N MET A 1 8.87 -11.50 -7.33
CA MET A 1 7.65 -10.68 -7.23
C MET A 1 7.63 -10.07 -5.85
N ASN A 2 8.12 -8.83 -5.70
CA ASN A 2 8.11 -8.18 -4.39
C ASN A 2 6.75 -7.49 -4.20
N GLY A 3 6.07 -7.78 -3.09
CA GLY A 3 4.78 -7.16 -2.75
C GLY A 3 4.86 -5.66 -2.48
N THR A 4 6.03 -5.05 -2.61
CA THR A 4 6.31 -3.62 -2.41
C THR A 4 6.46 -2.85 -3.73
N ASP A 5 6.49 -3.54 -4.87
CA ASP A 5 6.66 -2.87 -6.17
C ASP A 5 5.40 -2.06 -6.48
N ARG A 6 5.53 -0.74 -6.60
CA ARG A 6 4.40 0.18 -6.79
C ARG A 6 3.63 -0.09 -8.09
N VAL A 7 4.31 -0.63 -9.10
CA VAL A 7 3.73 -1.08 -10.38
C VAL A 7 2.66 -2.17 -10.20
N ASN A 8 2.71 -2.94 -9.11
CA ASN A 8 1.77 -4.03 -8.85
C ASN A 8 0.53 -3.58 -8.07
N ILE A 9 0.48 -2.33 -7.59
CA ILE A 9 -0.63 -1.80 -6.79
C ILE A 9 -1.72 -1.30 -7.73
N LYS A 10 -2.96 -1.77 -7.53
CA LYS A 10 -4.13 -1.40 -8.34
C LYS A 10 -5.33 -1.11 -7.43
N PRO A 11 -6.24 -0.19 -7.81
CA PRO A 11 -7.54 -0.05 -7.15
C PRO A 11 -8.27 -1.39 -7.03
N GLY A 12 -8.89 -1.64 -5.87
CA GLY A 12 -9.58 -2.90 -5.55
C GLY A 12 -8.69 -4.00 -4.98
N LEU A 13 -7.36 -3.83 -4.95
CA LEU A 13 -6.45 -4.82 -4.37
C LEU A 13 -6.52 -4.80 -2.83
N GLN A 14 -6.61 -5.98 -2.21
CA GLN A 14 -6.44 -6.14 -0.77
C GLN A 14 -4.95 -6.04 -0.41
N VAL A 15 -4.63 -5.16 0.53
CA VAL A 15 -3.26 -4.86 0.94
C VAL A 15 -3.15 -4.77 2.45
N SER A 16 -1.95 -5.03 2.97
CA SER A 16 -1.57 -4.75 4.35
C SER A 16 -0.54 -3.63 4.32
N ILE A 17 -0.87 -2.50 4.93
CA ILE A 17 -0.01 -1.30 4.96
C ILE A 17 0.36 -0.92 6.39
N ILE A 18 1.42 -0.13 6.52
CA ILE A 18 1.77 0.53 7.78
C ILE A 18 1.34 1.99 7.67
N LEU A 19 0.43 2.41 8.55
CA LEU A 19 0.08 3.82 8.68
C LEU A 19 1.24 4.62 9.28
N LYS A 20 1.37 5.90 8.95
CA LYS A 20 2.49 6.74 9.42
C LYS A 20 2.65 6.72 10.95
N LYS A 21 1.53 6.77 11.67
CA LYS A 21 1.48 6.69 13.15
C LYS A 21 1.99 5.36 13.71
N ASP A 22 1.88 4.30 12.92
CA ASP A 22 2.20 2.92 13.30
C ASP A 22 3.60 2.47 12.81
N GLN A 23 4.37 3.37 12.19
CA GLN A 23 5.72 3.05 11.69
C GLN A 23 6.70 2.63 12.79
N ARG A 24 6.53 3.13 14.02
CA ARG A 24 7.37 2.72 15.18
C ARG A 24 6.97 1.33 15.71
N SER A 25 5.68 1.02 15.73
CA SER A 25 5.15 -0.24 16.24
C SER A 25 5.14 -1.37 15.21
N ARG A 26 5.34 -1.03 13.92
CA ARG A 26 5.19 -1.94 12.77
C ARG A 26 3.82 -2.62 12.70
N LYS A 27 2.79 -1.99 13.27
CA LYS A 27 1.43 -2.51 13.18
C LYS A 27 0.97 -2.47 11.72
N LEU A 28 0.54 -3.62 11.22
CA LEU A 28 -0.09 -3.74 9.91
C LEU A 28 -1.57 -3.40 10.00
N THR A 29 -2.06 -2.68 9.00
CA THR A 29 -3.47 -2.36 8.80
C THR A 29 -3.90 -2.90 7.45
N GLU A 30 -4.94 -3.71 7.44
CA GLU A 30 -5.50 -4.26 6.21
C GLU A 30 -6.52 -3.29 5.59
N GLY A 31 -6.59 -3.29 4.26
CA GLY A 31 -7.55 -2.47 3.54
C GLY A 31 -7.57 -2.75 2.05
N ILE A 32 -8.44 -2.03 1.35
CA ILE A 32 -8.58 -2.10 -0.10
C ILE A 32 -8.10 -0.78 -0.69
N VAL A 33 -7.27 -0.85 -1.73
CA VAL A 33 -6.80 0.34 -2.45
C VAL A 33 -8.00 1.00 -3.15
N LYS A 34 -8.28 2.26 -2.81
CA LYS A 34 -9.35 3.03 -3.44
C LYS A 34 -8.88 3.68 -4.75
N ASP A 35 -7.95 4.62 -4.65
CA ASP A 35 -7.45 5.41 -5.78
C ASP A 35 -5.92 5.54 -5.70
N ILE A 36 -5.27 5.66 -6.86
CA ILE A 36 -3.84 5.95 -6.97
C ILE A 36 -3.69 7.42 -7.38
N LEU A 37 -3.26 8.25 -6.44
CA LEU A 37 -3.15 9.70 -6.62
C LEU A 37 -1.80 10.14 -7.22
N THR A 38 -0.99 9.22 -7.72
CA THR A 38 0.33 9.51 -8.31
C THR A 38 0.45 8.89 -9.69
N LYS A 39 0.97 9.68 -10.64
CA LYS A 39 1.21 9.26 -12.02
C LYS A 39 2.53 8.50 -12.22
N SER A 40 3.40 8.45 -11.22
CA SER A 40 4.70 7.76 -11.27
C SER A 40 4.58 6.33 -10.72
N PRO A 41 4.69 5.29 -11.57
CA PRO A 41 4.59 3.89 -11.16
C PRO A 41 5.89 3.31 -10.58
N ALA A 42 6.95 4.13 -10.47
CA ALA A 42 8.30 3.75 -10.03
C ALA A 42 8.41 3.54 -8.51
#